data_AF-A0A392U7I9-F1
#
_entry.id   AF-A0A392U7I9-F1
#
_cell.length_a   1.000
_cell.length_b   1.000
_cell.length_c   1.000
_cell.angle_alpha   90.00
_cell.angle_beta   90.00
_cell.angle_gamma   90.00
#
_symmetry.space_group_name_H-M   'P 1'
#
loop_
_entity.id
_entity.type
_entity.pdbx_description
1 polymer ?
#
loop_
_entity_poly.entity_id
_entity_poly.type
_entity_poly.pdbx_seq_one_letter_code
_entity_poly.pdbx_strand_id
1 'polypeptide(L)' 'MANVFQNYGDIAEVVIPARRDRRGRRFGFARFDNVVNIRRFEYELD' A
#
# COMPACT_ATOMS: atom_id res chain seq x y z
N MET A 1 -7.14 13.35 4.98
CA MET A 1 -6.06 12.44 4.54
C MET A 1 -6.48 11.90 3.18
N ALA A 2 -5.82 12.28 2.09
CA ALA A 2 -6.17 11.76 0.77
C ALA A 2 -5.84 10.27 0.75
N ASN A 3 -6.84 9.42 0.53
CA ASN A 3 -6.66 7.98 0.51
C ASN A 3 -6.13 7.61 -0.88
N VAL A 4 -4.82 7.82 -1.09
CA VAL A 4 -4.12 7.58 -2.37
C VAL A 4 -4.44 6.18 -2.92
N PHE A 5 -4.74 5.26 -2.02
CA PHE A 5 -5.01 3.86 -2.29
C PHE A 5 -6.45 3.54 -2.75
N GLN A 6 -7.38 4.50 -2.72
CA GLN A 6 -8.80 4.27 -3.04
C GLN A 6 -9.06 3.81 -4.49
N ASN A 7 -8.15 4.11 -5.42
CA ASN A 7 -8.32 3.83 -6.84
C ASN A 7 -7.91 2.39 -7.22
N TYR A 8 -7.37 1.63 -6.28
CA TYR A 8 -6.71 0.36 -6.59
C TYR A 8 -7.48 -0.88 -6.12
N GLY A 9 -8.40 -0.72 -5.17
CA GLY A 9 -9.17 -1.79 -4.56
C GLY A 9 -9.66 -1.41 -3.17
N ASP A 10 -10.33 -2.35 -2.50
CA ASP A 10 -10.79 -2.13 -1.12
C ASP A 10 -9.62 -2.31 -0.16
N ILE A 11 -9.24 -1.24 0.55
CA ILE A 11 -8.16 -1.31 1.55
C ILE A 11 -8.66 -2.13 2.73
N ALA A 12 -8.04 -3.28 2.95
CA ALA A 12 -8.41 -4.17 4.02
C ALA A 12 -7.58 -3.94 5.28
N GLU A 13 -6.29 -3.61 5.12
CA GLU A 13 -5.38 -3.33 6.24
C GLU A 13 -4.22 -2.43 5.80
N VAL A 14 -3.78 -1.54 6.68
CA VAL A 14 -2.55 -0.75 6.50
C VAL A 14 -1.69 -0.86 7.74
N VAL A 15 -0.45 -1.33 7.57
CA VAL A 15 0.53 -1.50 8.64
C VAL A 15 1.74 -0.62 8.36
N ILE A 16 2.00 0.36 9.21
CA ILE A 16 3.23 1.16 9.19
C ILE A 16 4.03 0.79 10.44
N PRO A 17 5.14 0.03 10.33
CA PRO A 17 5.96 -0.32 11.47
C PRO A 17 6.47 0.92 12.20
N ALA A 18 6.44 0.86 13.53
CA ALA A 18 7.01 1.92 14.37
C ALA A 18 8.53 2.04 14.19
N ARG A 19 9.20 0.91 13.92
CA ARG A 19 10.64 0.81 13.67
C ARG A 19 11.00 1.41 12.31
N ARG A 20 12.05 2.23 12.29
CA ARG A 20 12.63 2.80 11.07
C ARG A 20 13.70 1.87 10.47
N ASP A 21 13.89 1.94 9.16
CA ASP A 21 14.99 1.26 8.48
C ASP A 21 16.36 1.84 8.90
N ARG A 22 17.45 1.20 8.46
CA ARG A 22 18.82 1.66 8.76
C ARG A 22 19.13 3.07 8.23
N ARG A 23 18.33 3.60 7.31
CA ARG A 23 18.44 4.95 6.72
C ARG A 23 17.44 5.94 7.30
N GLY A 24 16.71 5.56 8.36
CA GLY A 24 15.72 6.41 9.04
C GLY A 24 14.36 6.53 8.34
N ARG A 25 14.12 5.75 7.27
CA ARG A 25 12.86 5.75 6.51
C ARG A 25 11.84 4.81 7.16
N ARG A 26 10.57 5.17 7.03
CA ARG A 26 9.44 4.29 7.35
C ARG A 26 9.00 3.62 6.06
N PHE A 27 8.68 2.34 6.14
CA PHE A 27 7.96 1.63 5.10
C PHE A 27 6.57 1.29 5.62
N GLY A 28 5.65 0.99 4.73
CA GLY A 28 4.31 0.55 5.09
C GLY A 28 3.89 -0.58 4.16
N PHE A 29 3.01 -1.42 4.66
CA PHE A 29 2.36 -2.47 3.90
C PHE A 29 0.87 -2.15 3.86
N ALA A 30 0.27 -2.29 2.68
CA ALA A 30 -1.17 -2.17 2.51
C ALA A 30 -1.69 -3.45 1.87
N ARG A 31 -2.71 -4.05 2.49
CA ARG A 31 -3.43 -5.22 1.96
C ARG A 31 -4.71 -4.73 1.31
N PHE A 32 -4.95 -5.21 0.10
CA PHE A 32 -6.13 -4.88 -0.69
C PHE A 32 -6.96 -6.14 -0.94
N ASP A 33 -8.27 -5.99 -0.85
CA ASP A 33 -9.25 -6.97 -1.28
C ASP A 33 -9.92 -6.47 -2.58
N ASN A 34 -10.50 -7.40 -3.35
CA ASN A 34 -11.22 -7.11 -4.60
C ASN A 34 -10.41 -6.34 -5.67
N VAL A 35 -9.08 -6.53 -5.73
CA VAL A 35 -8.24 -5.91 -6.77
C VAL A 35 -8.63 -6.46 -8.15
N VAL A 36 -9.27 -5.64 -8.96
CA VAL A 36 -9.83 -6.04 -10.27
C VAL A 36 -8.72 -6.34 -11.29
N ASN A 37 -7.59 -5.63 -11.22
CA ASN A 37 -6.50 -5.79 -12.19
C ASN A 37 -5.13 -5.81 -11.49
N ILE A 38 -4.73 -7.01 -11.06
CA ILE A 38 -3.50 -7.26 -10.32
C ILE A 38 -2.25 -6.82 -11.10
N ARG A 39 -2.19 -7.06 -12.42
CA ARG A 39 -1.01 -6.69 -13.24
C ARG A 39 -0.83 -5.18 -13.35
N ARG A 40 -1.94 -4.45 -13.51
CA ARG A 40 -1.91 -2.99 -13.53
C ARG A 40 -1.56 -2.43 -12.14
N PHE A 41 -2.09 -3.07 -11.10
CA PHE A 41 -1.80 -2.73 -9.72
C PHE A 41 -0.32 -2.88 -9.37
N GLU A 42 0.34 -3.95 -9.81
CA GLU A 42 1.79 -4.14 -9.66
C GLU A 42 2.58 -3.04 -10.39
N TYR A 43 2.23 -2.71 -11.64
CA TYR A 43 2.96 -1.70 -12.42
C TYR A 43 2.78 -0.27 -11.92
N GLU A 44 1.62 0.09 -11.35
CA GLU A 44 1.35 1.46 -10.87
C GLU A 44 1.92 1.74 -9.47
N LEU A 45 2.33 0.72 -8.72
CA LEU A 45 2.84 0.84 -7.34
C LEU A 45 4.34 0.55 -7.17
N ASP A 46 5.01 0.00 -8.19
CA ASP A 46 6.47 -0.18 -8.25
C ASP A 46 7.18 1.14 -8.63
#